data_AF-A0A4S8M8Q9-F1
#
_entry.id   AF-A0A4S8M8Q9-F1
#
_cell.length_a   1.000
_cell.length_b   1.000
_cell.length_c   1.000
_cell.angle_alpha   90.00
_cell.angle_beta   90.00
_cell.angle_gamma   90.00
#
_symmetry.space_group_name_H-M   'P 1'
#
loop_
_entity.id
_entity.type
_entity.pdbx_description
1 polymer ?
#
loop_
_entity_poly.entity_id
_entity_poly.type
_entity_poly.pdbx_seq_one_letter_code
_entity_poly.pdbx_strand_id
1 'polypeptide(L)'
;MKLLLISLLVLLSELLPVTSSALNWTPPDNERRSSDVDNAAALIPVSPVGPIAALQFNGDTRIYYQDSVLGGIMSLAVSNAFTTGHLIALQQIVPANEIMFGSPIALVNLPGTSSSDPFPEIHIFFVSPANILSSYIWRDSIGRFIGGSSCTECITQSGFVVQPNTKVLYALALGSGSSLILRVGFVSAGAPSTISEAVSVGGQGSGQWVLSTLQN
;
A
#
# COMPACT_ATOMS: atom_id res chain seq x y z
N MET A 1 -54.35 -26.65 53.47
CA MET A 1 -54.26 -25.88 54.73
C MET A 1 -53.51 -26.69 55.78
N LYS A 2 -52.18 -26.52 55.88
CA LYS A 2 -51.34 -26.64 57.08
C LYS A 2 -49.86 -26.53 56.69
N LEU A 3 -49.22 -25.51 57.25
CA LEU A 3 -47.77 -25.31 57.33
C LEU A 3 -47.12 -26.44 58.16
N LEU A 4 -45.87 -26.82 57.85
CA LEU A 4 -44.73 -26.45 58.71
C LEU A 4 -43.36 -26.72 58.04
N LEU A 5 -42.41 -25.90 58.49
CA LEU A 5 -40.99 -25.70 58.18
C LEU A 5 -40.13 -26.96 57.97
N ILE A 6 -39.01 -26.82 57.25
CA ILE A 6 -37.64 -27.12 57.75
C ILE A 6 -36.54 -26.58 56.80
N SER A 7 -35.61 -25.86 57.42
CA SER A 7 -34.18 -25.64 57.13
C SER A 7 -33.64 -25.11 55.79
N LEU A 8 -33.40 -23.80 55.82
CA LEU A 8 -32.13 -23.10 55.55
C LEU A 8 -30.89 -24.00 55.27
N LEU A 9 -30.34 -23.91 54.05
CA LEU A 9 -28.92 -24.12 53.80
C LEU A 9 -28.42 -23.07 52.80
N VAL A 10 -27.40 -22.33 53.26
CA VAL A 10 -26.71 -21.24 52.60
C VAL A 10 -25.84 -21.78 51.46
N LEU A 11 -25.93 -21.17 50.27
CA LEU A 11 -24.83 -21.17 49.30
C LEU A 11 -24.89 -19.86 48.48
N LEU A 12 -24.05 -18.93 48.91
CA LEU A 12 -23.57 -17.78 48.12
C LEU A 12 -22.91 -18.32 46.84
N SER A 13 -23.32 -17.82 45.68
CA SER A 13 -22.46 -17.77 44.50
C SER A 13 -22.45 -16.33 44.00
N GLU A 14 -21.32 -15.69 44.28
CA GLU A 14 -21.06 -14.27 44.06
C GLU A 14 -21.02 -13.92 42.57
N LEU A 15 -21.55 -12.74 42.30
CA LEU A 15 -21.31 -11.94 41.11
C LEU A 15 -19.82 -11.61 41.02
N LEU A 16 -19.17 -11.92 39.90
CA LEU A 16 -17.88 -11.33 39.56
C LEU A 16 -18.03 -10.32 38.40
N PRO A 17 -17.47 -9.11 38.54
CA PRO A 17 -17.51 -8.08 37.51
C PRO A 17 -16.47 -8.36 36.42
N VAL A 18 -16.87 -8.16 35.17
CA VAL A 18 -15.94 -8.07 34.03
C VAL A 18 -15.26 -6.71 34.11
N THR A 19 -14.01 -6.66 34.55
CA THR A 19 -13.18 -5.45 34.46
C THR A 19 -12.32 -5.53 33.20
N SER A 20 -12.55 -4.58 32.30
CA SER A 20 -11.69 -4.29 31.14
C SER A 20 -10.36 -3.72 31.62
N SER A 21 -9.28 -4.47 31.48
CA SER A 21 -7.93 -3.96 31.69
C SER A 21 -7.42 -3.35 30.38
N ALA A 22 -7.38 -2.02 30.32
CA ALA A 22 -6.57 -1.31 29.33
C ALA A 22 -5.09 -1.57 29.63
N LEU A 23 -4.35 -2.09 28.63
CA LEU A 23 -2.90 -2.24 28.69
C LEU A 23 -2.25 -0.85 28.65
N ASN A 24 -1.89 -0.36 29.83
CA ASN A 24 -1.08 0.84 29.99
C ASN A 24 0.39 0.41 29.92
N TRP A 25 1.04 0.63 28.78
CA TRP A 25 2.47 0.36 28.60
C TRP A 25 3.27 1.64 28.87
N THR A 26 4.12 1.61 29.90
CA THR A 26 5.18 2.60 30.12
C THR A 26 6.54 1.92 29.85
N PRO A 27 7.42 2.53 29.04
CA PRO A 27 8.75 1.98 28.78
C PRO A 27 9.63 2.06 30.04
N PRO A 28 10.50 1.07 30.30
CA PRO A 28 11.47 1.17 31.37
C PRO A 28 12.64 2.06 30.96
N ASP A 29 12.83 3.14 31.71
CA ASP A 29 14.08 3.89 31.74
C ASP A 29 15.17 3.02 32.41
N ASN A 30 16.21 2.63 31.68
CA ASN A 30 17.53 2.59 32.28
C ASN A 30 18.66 2.65 31.25
N GLU A 31 19.55 3.60 31.48
CA GLU A 31 20.70 3.97 30.67
C GLU A 31 21.73 2.84 30.59
N ARG A 32 22.13 2.51 29.36
CA ARG A 32 23.51 2.11 29.08
C ARG A 32 23.95 2.77 27.78
N ARG A 33 24.56 3.94 27.93
CA ARG A 33 25.27 4.66 26.88
C ARG A 33 26.50 3.82 26.50
N SER A 34 26.38 2.96 25.49
CA SER A 34 27.57 2.44 24.80
C SER A 34 27.99 3.48 23.78
N SER A 35 29.24 3.92 23.85
CA SER A 35 29.87 4.86 22.92
C SER A 35 30.40 4.19 21.65
N ASP A 36 29.71 3.16 21.17
CA ASP A 36 29.96 2.58 19.85
C ASP A 36 29.01 3.26 18.87
N VAL A 37 29.52 4.24 18.13
CA VAL A 37 28.86 4.74 16.91
C VAL A 37 29.11 3.71 15.80
N ASP A 38 28.54 2.52 15.98
CA ASP A 38 28.34 1.61 14.87
C ASP A 38 27.16 2.17 14.07
N ASN A 39 27.46 2.66 12.85
CA ASN A 39 26.47 2.84 11.79
C ASN A 39 25.93 1.47 11.40
N ALA A 40 25.21 0.79 12.31
CA ALA A 40 24.46 -0.39 11.99
C ALA A 40 23.39 0.05 10.99
N ALA A 41 23.58 -0.33 9.73
CA ALA A 41 22.56 -0.14 8.69
C ALA A 41 21.21 -0.55 9.27
N ALA A 42 20.20 0.31 9.14
CA ALA A 42 18.89 0.03 9.68
C ALA A 42 18.28 -1.14 8.90
N LEU A 43 18.39 -2.36 9.44
CA LEU A 43 17.78 -3.54 8.85
C LEU A 43 16.30 -3.55 9.22
N ILE A 44 15.43 -3.47 8.21
CA ILE A 44 13.99 -3.61 8.39
C ILE A 44 13.60 -4.99 7.84
N PRO A 45 13.17 -5.94 8.70
CA PRO A 45 12.76 -7.25 8.23
C PRO A 45 11.48 -7.11 7.40
N VAL A 46 11.53 -7.64 6.18
CA VAL A 46 10.40 -7.74 5.26
C VAL A 46 10.36 -9.13 4.66
N SER A 47 9.18 -9.62 4.30
CA SER A 47 9.01 -10.92 3.64
C SER A 47 8.31 -10.75 2.29
N PRO A 48 8.96 -10.10 1.31
CA PRO A 48 8.34 -9.70 0.05
C PRO A 48 8.12 -10.90 -0.88
N VAL A 49 7.05 -10.82 -1.68
CA VAL A 49 6.79 -11.74 -2.79
C VAL A 49 6.86 -10.96 -4.09
N GLY A 50 7.70 -11.43 -5.02
CA GLY A 50 7.83 -10.82 -6.33
C GLY A 50 8.62 -9.49 -6.31
N PRO A 51 8.41 -8.63 -7.32
CA PRO A 51 9.13 -7.37 -7.46
C PRO A 51 8.79 -6.36 -6.35
N ILE A 52 9.77 -5.53 -6.00
CA ILE A 52 9.64 -4.39 -5.09
C ILE A 52 9.75 -3.12 -5.93
N ALA A 53 8.97 -2.09 -5.59
CA ALA A 53 9.11 -0.77 -6.18
C ALA A 53 9.40 0.26 -5.08
N ALA A 54 10.19 1.29 -5.40
CA ALA A 54 10.53 2.32 -4.44
C ALA A 54 10.52 3.71 -5.07
N LEU A 55 10.18 4.71 -4.27
CA LEU A 55 10.33 6.13 -4.54
C LEU A 55 11.31 6.71 -3.52
N GLN A 56 12.13 7.65 -3.95
CA GLN A 56 13.03 8.37 -3.06
C GLN A 56 13.02 9.86 -3.38
N PHE A 57 12.96 10.68 -2.34
CA PHE A 57 13.09 12.12 -2.44
C PHE A 57 13.82 12.67 -1.21
N ASN A 58 14.97 13.31 -1.42
CA ASN A 58 15.78 13.94 -0.37
C ASN A 58 16.01 13.06 0.89
N GLY A 59 16.24 11.76 0.69
CA GLY A 59 16.45 10.80 1.78
C GLY A 59 15.19 10.05 2.20
N ASP A 60 14.01 10.66 2.16
CA ASP A 60 12.75 9.95 2.41
C ASP A 60 12.55 8.90 1.32
N THR A 61 12.41 7.64 1.74
CA THR A 61 12.25 6.49 0.85
C THR A 61 10.93 5.80 1.16
N ARG A 62 10.10 5.62 0.12
CA ARG A 62 8.83 4.89 0.17
C ARG A 62 8.99 3.61 -0.62
N ILE A 63 8.87 2.47 0.04
CA ILE A 63 9.06 1.15 -0.54
C ILE A 63 7.73 0.42 -0.53
N TYR A 64 7.37 -0.16 -1.67
CA TYR A 64 6.12 -0.88 -1.87
C TYR A 64 6.43 -2.31 -2.29
N TYR A 65 5.90 -3.26 -1.54
CA TYR A 65 6.11 -4.69 -1.77
C TYR A 65 4.87 -5.48 -1.38
N GLN A 66 4.66 -6.63 -1.99
CA GLN A 66 3.62 -7.56 -1.56
C GLN A 66 4.14 -8.42 -0.40
N ASP A 67 3.45 -8.44 0.73
CA ASP A 67 3.85 -9.27 1.88
C ASP A 67 3.43 -10.73 1.66
N SER A 68 4.32 -11.67 1.98
CA SER A 68 4.08 -13.11 1.81
C SER A 68 3.08 -13.71 2.79
N VAL A 69 2.87 -13.08 3.94
CA VAL A 69 1.96 -13.57 4.99
C VAL A 69 0.61 -12.90 4.85
N LEU A 70 0.59 -11.57 4.72
CA LEU A 70 -0.64 -10.79 4.60
C LEU A 70 -1.21 -10.81 3.18
N GLY A 71 -0.37 -10.98 2.15
CA GLY A 71 -0.77 -11.05 0.74
C GLY A 71 -1.07 -9.70 0.08
N GLY A 72 -1.24 -8.62 0.85
CA GLY A 72 -1.46 -7.26 0.35
C GLY A 72 -0.18 -6.51 -0.02
N ILE A 73 -0.30 -5.35 -0.70
CA ILE A 73 0.83 -4.43 -0.86
C ILE A 73 1.02 -3.65 0.45
N MET A 74 2.22 -3.72 1.01
CA MET A 74 2.68 -2.92 2.12
C MET A 74 3.42 -1.68 1.62
N SER A 75 3.22 -0.55 2.29
CA SER A 75 4.03 0.66 2.18
C SER A 75 4.95 0.74 3.39
N LEU A 76 6.23 0.92 3.13
CA LEU A 76 7.29 1.10 4.11
C LEU A 76 7.92 2.48 3.88
N ALA A 77 7.86 3.35 4.90
CA ALA A 77 8.45 4.68 4.86
C ALA A 77 9.70 4.75 5.74
N VAL A 78 10.80 5.28 5.19
CA VAL A 78 12.09 5.39 5.87
C VAL A 78 12.64 6.81 5.72
N SER A 79 13.11 7.42 6.81
CA SER A 79 13.49 8.85 6.86
C SER A 79 14.74 9.24 6.09
N ASN A 80 15.64 8.29 5.83
CA ASN A 80 16.85 8.43 5.02
C ASN A 80 17.11 7.11 4.27
N ALA A 81 18.01 7.11 3.28
CA ALA A 81 18.53 5.85 2.73
C ALA A 81 19.07 4.96 3.88
N PHE A 82 19.04 3.63 3.71
CA PHE A 82 19.34 2.60 4.73
C PHE A 82 20.72 2.70 5.45
N THR A 83 21.50 3.74 5.21
CA THR A 83 22.73 4.08 5.92
C THR A 83 22.48 4.75 7.29
N THR A 84 21.43 5.57 7.42
CA THR A 84 21.08 6.28 8.67
C THR A 84 19.56 6.41 8.89
N GLY A 85 18.75 5.93 7.95
CA GLY A 85 17.29 6.04 8.04
C GLY A 85 16.68 5.17 9.13
N HIS A 86 15.55 5.60 9.67
CA HIS A 86 14.73 4.80 10.59
C HIS A 86 13.35 4.57 9.99
N LEU A 87 12.71 3.47 10.40
CA LEU A 87 11.33 3.18 10.07
C LEU A 87 10.43 4.32 10.57
N ILE A 88 9.73 4.99 9.65
CA ILE A 88 8.71 5.99 9.96
C ILE A 88 7.35 5.31 10.09
N ALA A 89 6.98 4.50 9.10
CA ALA A 89 5.67 3.88 9.02
C ALA A 89 5.71 2.57 8.22
N LEU A 90 4.83 1.65 8.61
CA LEU A 90 4.53 0.43 7.89
C LEU A 90 3.01 0.25 7.85
N GLN A 91 2.42 0.14 6.66
CA GLN A 91 0.98 0.03 6.50
C GLN A 91 0.61 -0.81 5.27
N GLN A 92 -0.45 -1.62 5.38
CA GLN A 92 -1.05 -2.26 4.22
C GLN A 92 -1.87 -1.24 3.41
N ILE A 93 -1.54 -1.09 2.14
CA ILE A 93 -2.19 -0.13 1.23
C ILE A 93 -3.21 -0.84 0.33
N VAL A 94 -2.81 -1.96 -0.27
CA VAL A 94 -3.70 -2.76 -1.14
C VAL A 94 -4.11 -4.02 -0.38
N PRO A 95 -5.41 -4.30 -0.22
CA PRO A 95 -5.90 -5.54 0.37
C PRO A 95 -5.46 -6.77 -0.42
N ALA A 96 -5.23 -7.88 0.29
CA ALA A 96 -4.76 -9.14 -0.30
C ALA A 96 -5.70 -9.72 -1.37
N ASN A 97 -7.01 -9.47 -1.25
CA ASN A 97 -8.01 -9.94 -2.22
C ASN A 97 -8.06 -9.09 -3.50
N GLU A 98 -7.31 -7.98 -3.57
CA GLU A 98 -7.30 -7.08 -4.73
C GLU A 98 -6.04 -7.23 -5.58
N ILE A 99 -4.97 -7.83 -5.05
CA ILE A 99 -3.69 -8.04 -5.76
C ILE A 99 -3.45 -9.54 -6.03
N MET A 100 -2.95 -9.86 -7.23
CA MET A 100 -2.49 -11.21 -7.55
C MET A 100 -1.23 -11.57 -6.75
N PHE A 101 -1.11 -12.81 -6.27
CA PHE A 101 0.10 -13.23 -5.56
C PHE A 101 1.34 -13.22 -6.49
N GLY A 102 2.40 -12.53 -6.09
CA GLY A 102 3.61 -12.31 -6.87
C GLY A 102 3.42 -11.37 -8.07
N SER A 103 2.45 -10.48 -7.99
CA SER A 103 2.14 -9.46 -9.01
C SER A 103 3.31 -8.49 -9.19
N PRO A 104 3.65 -8.07 -10.43
CA PRO A 104 4.58 -6.97 -10.61
C PRO A 104 3.97 -5.66 -10.08
N ILE A 105 4.82 -4.80 -9.50
CA ILE A 105 4.43 -3.50 -8.93
C ILE A 105 5.20 -2.40 -9.66
N ALA A 106 4.51 -1.35 -10.08
CA ALA A 106 5.13 -0.14 -10.62
C ALA A 106 4.59 1.11 -9.91
N LEU A 107 5.42 2.15 -9.84
CA LEU A 107 5.11 3.38 -9.12
C LEU A 107 5.38 4.60 -9.98
N VAL A 108 4.59 5.65 -9.76
CA VAL A 108 4.90 6.99 -10.22
C VAL A 108 4.57 7.97 -9.10
N ASN A 109 5.48 8.91 -8.83
CA ASN A 109 5.20 10.10 -8.03
C ASN A 109 4.90 11.27 -8.96
N LEU A 110 3.80 11.95 -8.75
CA LEU A 110 3.42 13.14 -9.51
C LEU A 110 3.66 14.39 -8.67
N PRO A 111 3.98 15.53 -9.31
CA PRO A 111 3.99 16.80 -8.61
C PRO A 111 2.58 17.11 -8.09
N GLY A 112 2.52 17.58 -6.85
CA GLY A 112 1.29 17.98 -6.19
C GLY A 112 0.88 19.39 -6.54
N THR A 113 -0.31 19.77 -6.07
CA THR A 113 -0.73 21.17 -6.04
C THR A 113 -0.17 21.93 -4.82
N SER A 114 0.35 21.21 -3.82
CA SER A 114 1.03 21.75 -2.64
C SER A 114 2.52 21.37 -2.62
N SER A 115 3.38 22.27 -2.14
CA SER A 115 4.84 22.13 -2.22
C SER A 115 5.52 21.57 -0.97
N SER A 116 4.75 21.10 0.03
CA SER A 116 5.33 20.66 1.32
C SER A 116 5.50 19.15 1.45
N ASP A 117 4.72 18.34 0.73
CA ASP A 117 4.87 16.88 0.76
C ASP A 117 5.84 16.43 -0.35
N PRO A 118 6.90 15.65 -0.04
CA PRO A 118 7.79 15.08 -1.05
C PRO A 118 7.10 14.06 -1.98
N PHE A 119 5.98 13.48 -1.56
CA PHE A 119 5.19 12.52 -2.34
C PHE A 119 3.71 12.92 -2.40
N PRO A 120 3.40 14.05 -3.04
CA PRO A 120 2.07 14.62 -2.94
C PRO A 120 1.02 13.81 -3.70
N GLU A 121 1.41 13.05 -4.73
CA GLU A 121 0.53 12.07 -5.38
C GLU A 121 1.30 10.84 -5.86
N ILE A 122 0.98 9.67 -5.30
CA ILE A 122 1.63 8.40 -5.63
C ILE A 122 0.63 7.51 -6.33
N HIS A 123 0.95 7.06 -7.53
CA HIS A 123 0.22 6.01 -8.24
C HIS A 123 0.94 4.68 -8.07
N ILE A 124 0.22 3.68 -7.57
CA ILE A 124 0.69 2.29 -7.46
C ILE A 124 -0.08 1.46 -8.47
N PHE A 125 0.63 0.83 -9.40
CA PHE A 125 0.07 -0.06 -10.41
C PHE A 125 0.43 -1.50 -10.12
N PHE A 126 -0.52 -2.41 -10.31
CA PHE A 126 -0.36 -3.84 -10.09
C PHE A 126 -1.39 -4.64 -10.91
N VAL A 127 -1.22 -5.96 -10.95
CA VAL A 127 -2.20 -6.88 -11.53
C VAL A 127 -3.06 -7.50 -10.43
N SER A 128 -4.38 -7.43 -10.59
CA SER A 128 -5.37 -8.06 -9.69
C SER A 128 -5.55 -9.56 -9.95
N PRO A 129 -6.20 -10.33 -9.05
CA PRO A 129 -6.46 -11.76 -9.26
C PRO A 129 -7.24 -12.07 -10.55
N ALA A 130 -8.03 -11.12 -11.04
CA ALA A 130 -8.77 -11.23 -12.30
C ALA A 130 -7.92 -10.95 -13.55
N ASN A 131 -6.59 -10.80 -13.41
CA ASN A 131 -5.67 -10.35 -14.45
C ASN A 131 -6.03 -8.95 -14.99
N ILE A 132 -6.65 -8.10 -14.18
CA ILE A 132 -6.92 -6.70 -14.57
C ILE A 132 -5.78 -5.83 -14.06
N LEU A 133 -5.30 -4.93 -14.94
CA LEU A 133 -4.39 -3.85 -14.55
C LEU A 133 -5.13 -2.89 -13.63
N SER A 134 -4.66 -2.77 -12.40
CA SER A 134 -5.32 -2.04 -11.33
C SER A 134 -4.38 -1.00 -10.72
N SER A 135 -4.96 -0.01 -10.05
CA SER A 135 -4.19 0.98 -9.32
C SER A 135 -4.78 1.40 -7.99
N TYR A 136 -3.89 1.89 -7.11
CA TYR A 136 -4.21 2.68 -5.93
C TYR A 136 -3.49 4.03 -6.03
N ILE A 137 -4.12 5.09 -5.54
CA ILE A 137 -3.62 6.48 -5.65
C ILE A 137 -3.58 7.10 -4.25
N TRP A 138 -2.41 7.57 -3.82
CA TRP A 138 -2.29 8.50 -2.68
C TRP A 138 -2.42 9.92 -3.19
N ARG A 139 -3.10 10.78 -2.43
CA ARG A 139 -3.05 12.24 -2.62
C ARG A 139 -2.95 12.93 -1.27
N ASP A 140 -2.02 13.86 -1.15
CA ASP A 140 -1.82 14.71 0.03
C ASP A 140 -3.13 15.40 0.47
N SER A 141 -3.87 15.95 -0.49
CA SER A 141 -5.14 16.67 -0.31
C SER A 141 -6.26 15.80 0.27
N ILE A 142 -6.19 14.48 0.11
CA ILE A 142 -7.16 13.52 0.65
C ILE A 142 -6.60 12.88 1.94
N GLY A 143 -5.28 12.79 2.08
CA GLY A 143 -4.60 12.19 3.23
C GLY A 143 -4.79 10.67 3.35
N ARG A 144 -5.16 10.00 2.25
CA ARG A 144 -5.31 8.54 2.20
C ARG A 144 -5.13 7.99 0.79
N PHE A 145 -4.89 6.68 0.70
CA PHE A 145 -5.01 5.95 -0.54
C PHE A 145 -6.47 5.74 -0.95
N ILE A 146 -6.75 5.92 -2.23
CA ILE A 146 -8.01 5.58 -2.89
C ILE A 146 -7.73 4.48 -3.93
N GLY A 147 -8.63 3.51 -4.04
CA GLY A 147 -8.41 2.32 -4.86
C GLY A 147 -9.64 1.43 -4.93
N GLY A 148 -9.46 0.24 -5.48
CA GLY A 148 -10.51 -0.77 -5.62
C GLY A 148 -11.60 -0.40 -6.63
N SER A 149 -12.70 -1.15 -6.59
CA SER A 149 -13.80 -1.04 -7.55
C SER A 149 -14.58 0.27 -7.49
N SER A 150 -14.47 1.02 -6.39
CA SER A 150 -15.12 2.33 -6.23
C SER A 150 -14.26 3.51 -6.71
N CYS A 151 -12.97 3.29 -6.99
CA CYS A 151 -12.10 4.34 -7.50
C CYS A 151 -12.37 4.56 -8.98
N THR A 152 -13.20 5.57 -9.30
CA THR A 152 -13.53 5.97 -10.67
C THR A 152 -12.34 6.57 -11.42
N GLU A 153 -11.32 6.97 -10.69
CA GLU A 153 -10.11 7.63 -11.19
C GLU A 153 -8.99 6.64 -11.49
N CYS A 154 -9.13 5.40 -11.01
CA CYS A 154 -8.11 4.37 -11.08
C CYS A 154 -8.18 3.66 -12.43
N ILE A 155 -7.01 3.25 -12.94
CA ILE A 155 -6.90 2.48 -14.19
C ILE A 155 -7.72 1.19 -14.16
N THR A 156 -7.98 0.67 -12.95
CA THR A 156 -8.84 -0.50 -12.67
C THR A 156 -10.17 -0.46 -13.44
N GLN A 157 -10.80 0.72 -13.57
CA GLN A 157 -12.09 0.87 -14.25
C GLN A 157 -12.02 0.67 -15.77
N SER A 158 -10.82 0.77 -16.33
CA SER A 158 -10.61 0.61 -17.77
C SER A 158 -10.61 -0.86 -18.19
N GLY A 159 -10.50 -1.79 -17.23
CA GLY A 159 -10.65 -3.23 -17.48
C GLY A 159 -9.57 -3.81 -18.39
N PHE A 160 -8.38 -3.20 -18.45
CA PHE A 160 -7.29 -3.72 -19.28
C PHE A 160 -6.84 -5.09 -18.77
N VAL A 161 -7.01 -6.11 -19.62
CA VAL A 161 -6.65 -7.48 -19.30
C VAL A 161 -5.17 -7.71 -19.58
N VAL A 162 -4.45 -8.12 -18.55
CA VAL A 162 -3.02 -8.40 -18.55
C VAL A 162 -2.80 -9.89 -18.86
N GLN A 163 -1.74 -10.21 -19.61
CA GLN A 163 -1.34 -11.59 -19.83
C GLN A 163 -0.97 -12.25 -18.48
N PRO A 164 -1.59 -13.41 -18.14
CA PRO A 164 -1.27 -14.12 -16.91
C PRO A 164 0.22 -14.43 -16.79
N ASN A 165 0.73 -14.44 -15.55
CA ASN A 165 2.12 -14.72 -15.21
C ASN A 165 3.17 -13.75 -15.78
N THR A 166 2.76 -12.60 -16.33
CA THR A 166 3.72 -11.58 -16.74
C THR A 166 4.48 -11.02 -15.54
N LYS A 167 5.74 -10.66 -15.77
CA LYS A 167 6.59 -9.90 -14.83
C LYS A 167 6.88 -8.49 -15.31
N VAL A 168 6.33 -8.12 -16.48
CA VAL A 168 6.54 -6.82 -17.11
C VAL A 168 5.43 -5.87 -16.66
N LEU A 169 5.83 -4.87 -15.89
CA LEU A 169 5.03 -3.71 -15.57
C LEU A 169 5.98 -2.52 -15.39
N TYR A 170 5.68 -1.40 -16.04
CA TYR A 170 6.36 -0.13 -15.77
C TYR A 170 5.33 0.99 -15.80
N ALA A 171 5.69 2.11 -15.18
CA ALA A 171 4.88 3.31 -15.22
C ALA A 171 5.77 4.55 -15.36
N LEU A 172 5.29 5.53 -16.11
CA LEU A 172 6.00 6.76 -16.43
C LEU A 172 5.05 7.95 -16.29
N ALA A 173 5.56 9.07 -15.81
CA ALA A 173 4.94 10.37 -15.96
C ALA A 173 5.73 11.20 -16.97
N LEU A 174 5.03 11.79 -17.93
CA LEU A 174 5.60 12.61 -18.99
C LEU A 174 4.92 13.98 -18.99
N GLY A 175 5.68 15.03 -19.27
CA GLY A 175 5.17 16.40 -19.31
C GLY A 175 5.15 17.07 -17.93
N SER A 176 4.40 18.17 -17.82
CA SER A 176 4.32 18.97 -16.60
C SER A 176 2.99 19.74 -16.50
N GLY A 177 2.55 20.03 -15.27
CA GLY A 177 1.32 20.78 -15.02
C GLY A 177 0.11 20.10 -15.68
N SER A 178 -0.71 20.85 -16.39
CA SER A 178 -1.91 20.32 -17.07
C SER A 178 -1.62 19.42 -18.28
N SER A 179 -0.37 19.37 -18.77
CA SER A 179 0.06 18.49 -19.86
C SER A 179 0.63 17.16 -19.40
N LEU A 180 0.60 16.90 -18.08
CA LEU A 180 1.11 15.68 -17.48
C LEU A 180 0.29 14.47 -17.95
N ILE A 181 0.98 13.47 -18.50
CA ILE A 181 0.41 12.22 -19.00
C ILE A 181 1.07 11.06 -18.26
N LEU A 182 0.26 10.17 -17.71
CA LEU A 182 0.68 8.89 -17.20
C LEU A 182 0.68 7.84 -18.31
N ARG A 183 1.70 7.00 -18.32
CA ARG A 183 1.79 5.79 -19.15
C ARG A 183 2.06 4.60 -18.27
N VAL A 184 1.38 3.49 -18.54
CA VAL A 184 1.58 2.21 -17.84
C VAL A 184 1.78 1.14 -18.90
N GLY A 185 2.99 0.59 -18.96
CA GLY A 185 3.33 -0.48 -19.89
C GLY A 185 3.18 -1.85 -19.25
N PHE A 186 2.54 -2.76 -19.97
CA PHE A 186 2.25 -4.12 -19.53
C PHE A 186 2.16 -5.06 -20.73
N VAL A 187 2.12 -6.36 -20.49
CA VAL A 187 1.86 -7.33 -21.56
C VAL A 187 0.36 -7.59 -21.60
N SER A 188 -0.31 -7.19 -22.69
CA SER A 188 -1.77 -7.34 -22.84
C SER A 188 -2.15 -8.77 -23.19
N ALA A 189 -3.25 -9.28 -22.63
CA ALA A 189 -3.80 -10.57 -23.02
C ALA A 189 -4.27 -10.60 -24.49
N GLY A 190 -4.64 -9.46 -25.05
CA GLY A 190 -5.04 -9.33 -26.45
C GLY A 190 -3.86 -9.28 -27.44
N ALA A 191 -2.64 -9.04 -26.94
CA ALA A 191 -1.41 -9.05 -27.74
C ALA A 191 -0.27 -9.72 -26.95
N PRO A 192 -0.35 -11.05 -26.73
CA PRO A 192 0.63 -11.76 -25.91
C PRO A 192 2.05 -11.58 -26.42
N SER A 193 3.03 -11.64 -25.52
CA SER A 193 4.46 -11.48 -25.83
C SER A 193 4.84 -10.11 -26.44
N THR A 194 3.96 -9.12 -26.37
CA THR A 194 4.25 -7.72 -26.76
C THR A 194 3.94 -6.76 -25.62
N ILE A 195 4.65 -5.64 -25.56
CA ILE A 195 4.36 -4.57 -24.61
C ILE A 195 3.26 -3.68 -25.21
N SER A 196 2.18 -3.52 -24.45
CA SER A 196 1.14 -2.52 -24.67
C SER A 196 1.28 -1.41 -23.63
N GLU A 197 0.87 -0.19 -23.97
CA GLU A 197 0.80 0.92 -23.01
C GLU A 197 -0.64 1.38 -22.83
N ALA A 198 -1.06 1.57 -21.58
CA ALA A 198 -2.23 2.38 -21.24
C ALA A 198 -1.81 3.82 -20.97
N VAL A 199 -2.56 4.78 -21.48
CA VAL A 199 -2.26 6.22 -21.42
C VAL A 199 -3.42 6.96 -20.78
N SER A 200 -3.14 7.82 -19.80
CA SER A 200 -4.16 8.68 -19.19
C SER A 200 -4.60 9.77 -20.17
N VAL A 201 -5.89 9.99 -20.31
CA VAL A 201 -6.49 11.01 -21.20
C VAL A 201 -6.96 12.20 -20.37
N GLY A 202 -6.65 13.44 -20.77
CA GLY A 202 -7.20 14.64 -20.11
C GLY A 202 -6.45 15.11 -18.87
N GLY A 203 -5.20 14.68 -18.69
CA GLY A 203 -4.31 15.16 -17.62
C GLY A 203 -4.40 14.35 -16.32
N GLN A 204 -3.79 14.89 -15.26
CA GLN A 204 -3.67 14.27 -13.95
C GLN A 204 -5.05 13.98 -13.34
N GLY A 205 -5.36 12.70 -13.09
CA GLY A 205 -6.54 12.29 -12.30
C GLY A 205 -7.89 12.29 -13.02
N SER A 206 -7.95 12.38 -14.35
CA SER A 206 -9.22 12.32 -15.09
C SER A 206 -9.97 10.98 -15.01
N GLY A 207 -9.29 9.91 -14.58
CA GLY A 207 -9.82 8.54 -14.56
C GLY A 207 -10.00 7.88 -15.91
N GLN A 208 -9.75 8.60 -17.02
CA GLN A 208 -9.91 8.06 -18.36
C GLN A 208 -8.58 7.50 -18.87
N TRP A 209 -8.59 6.24 -19.29
CA TRP A 209 -7.41 5.59 -19.86
C TRP A 209 -7.75 4.92 -21.19
N VAL A 210 -6.78 4.93 -22.10
CA VAL A 210 -6.89 4.27 -23.41
C VAL A 210 -5.62 3.48 -23.71
N LEU A 211 -5.72 2.45 -24.54
CA LEU A 211 -4.53 1.80 -25.08
C LEU A 211 -3.84 2.74 -26.07
N SER A 212 -2.52 2.91 -25.93
CA SER A 212 -1.70 3.62 -26.89
C SER A 212 -1.73 2.87 -28.21
N THR A 213 -2.07 3.57 -29.28
CA THR A 213 -1.85 3.10 -30.64
C THR A 213 -0.55 3.72 -31.14
N LEU A 214 0.27 2.94 -31.86
CA LEU A 214 1.31 3.53 -32.70
C LEU A 214 0.58 4.36 -33.76
N GLN A 215 0.89 5.65 -33.85
CA GLN A 215 0.48 6.44 -35.01
C GLN A 215 1.31 5.92 -36.19
N ASN A 216 0.63 5.33 -37.18
CA ASN A 216 1.23 4.96 -38.45
C ASN A 216 1.60 6.20 -39.27
#